data_AF-A0A351J2F5-F1
#
_entry.id   AF-A0A351J2F5-F1
#
_cell.length_a   1.000
_cell.length_b   1.000
_cell.length_c   1.000
_cell.angle_alpha   90.00
_cell.angle_beta   90.00
_cell.angle_gamma   90.00
#
_symmetry.space_group_name_H-M   'P 1'
#
loop_
_entity.id
_entity.type
_entity.pdbx_description
1 polymer ?
#
loop_
_entity_poly.entity_id
_entity_poly.type
_entity_poly.pdbx_seq_one_letter_code
_entity_poly.pdbx_strand_id
1 'polypeptide(L)'
;AGVSGFLTGMLVWILGNPLMSFYTDSTEIMKWGNLRNQVVCTTYFICGMQEVLIGYLRGLGESLKPALISLFCICGLRVAWIYTAVPIFRAAYSEQASFSFLYVCYPITWIVILVALYFLYKHKKKELKKEQAEFDQKNITALSSVE
;
A
#
# COMPACT_ATOMS: atom_id res chain seq x y z
N ALA A 1 -10.97 -3.47 10.04
CA ALA A 1 -9.91 -2.61 9.47
C ALA A 1 -9.70 -1.32 10.27
N GLY A 2 -10.74 -0.53 10.56
CA GLY A 2 -10.58 0.72 11.35
C GLY A 2 -10.11 0.50 12.79
N VAL A 3 -10.73 -0.46 13.50
CA VAL A 3 -10.40 -0.78 14.91
C VAL A 3 -8.97 -1.30 15.06
N SER A 4 -8.52 -2.18 14.15
CA SER A 4 -7.15 -2.69 14.13
C SER A 4 -6.12 -1.59 13.82
N GLY A 5 -6.44 -0.63 12.93
CA GLY A 5 -5.57 0.51 12.65
C GLY A 5 -5.42 1.45 13.84
N PHE A 6 -6.51 1.69 14.57
CA PHE A 6 -6.52 2.56 15.75
C PHE A 6 -5.75 1.95 16.92
N LEU A 7 -5.97 0.65 17.20
CA LEU A 7 -5.26 -0.08 18.25
C LEU A 7 -3.75 -0.14 17.98
N THR A 8 -3.33 -0.47 16.76
CA THR A 8 -1.90 -0.54 16.43
C THR A 8 -1.26 0.85 16.40
N GLY A 9 -1.98 1.89 15.96
CA GLY A 9 -1.51 3.27 16.04
C GLY A 9 -1.27 3.75 17.47
N MET A 10 -2.19 3.45 18.40
CA MET A 10 -1.99 3.71 19.84
C MET A 10 -0.84 2.88 20.42
N LEU A 11 -0.76 1.60 20.08
CA LEU A 11 0.27 0.68 20.57
C LEU A 11 1.68 1.17 20.17
N VAL A 12 1.86 1.58 18.92
CA VAL A 12 3.14 2.04 18.37
C VAL A 12 3.51 3.44 18.88
N TRP A 13 2.54 4.30 19.20
CA TRP A 13 2.81 5.59 19.86
C TRP A 13 3.38 5.39 21.27
N ILE A 14 2.86 4.41 22.03
CA ILE A 14 3.33 4.07 23.38
C ILE A 14 4.66 3.30 23.34
N LEU A 15 4.82 2.37 22.41
CA LEU A 15 6.00 1.51 22.28
C LEU A 15 7.15 2.10 21.45
N GLY A 16 6.93 3.20 20.71
CA GLY A 16 7.93 3.80 19.82
C GLY A 16 9.17 4.34 20.54
N ASN A 17 8.98 5.02 21.67
CA ASN A 17 10.05 5.52 22.51
C ASN A 17 10.86 4.41 23.22
N PRO A 18 10.24 3.45 23.93
CA PRO A 18 10.99 2.41 24.63
C PRO A 18 11.70 1.43 23.68
N LEU A 19 11.16 1.14 22.48
CA LEU A 19 11.86 0.29 21.51
C LEU A 19 13.13 0.94 20.96
N MET A 20 13.13 2.25 20.72
CA MET A 20 14.32 2.92 20.19
C MET A 20 15.43 3.08 21.22
N SER A 21 15.06 3.31 22.49
CA SER A 21 16.03 3.31 23.60
C SER A 21 16.72 1.95 23.79
N PHE A 22 16.12 0.85 23.33
CA PHE A 22 16.76 -0.48 23.35
C PHE A 22 17.75 -0.70 22.21
N TYR A 23 17.57 -0.01 21.08
CA TYR A 23 18.36 -0.20 19.87
C TYR A 23 19.55 0.75 19.76
N THR A 24 19.52 1.91 20.43
CA THR A 24 20.56 2.93 20.30
C THR A 24 20.47 3.99 21.41
N ASP A 25 21.62 4.32 22.02
CA ASP A 25 21.76 5.38 23.03
C ASP A 25 21.93 6.80 22.42
N SER A 26 22.14 6.91 21.11
CA SER A 26 22.29 8.19 20.41
C SER A 26 20.95 8.89 20.22
N THR A 27 20.81 10.06 20.87
CA THR A 27 19.60 10.89 20.85
C THR A 27 19.22 11.39 19.45
N GLU A 28 20.18 11.49 18.54
CA GLU A 28 19.96 11.97 17.17
C GLU A 28 19.20 10.92 16.34
N ILE A 29 19.64 9.66 16.41
CA ILE A 29 19.01 8.52 15.71
C ILE A 29 17.59 8.28 16.24
N MET A 30 17.39 8.47 17.54
CA MET A 30 16.09 8.32 18.19
C MET A 30 15.08 9.38 17.71
N LYS A 31 15.51 10.63 17.50
CA LYS A 31 14.65 11.67 16.91
C LYS A 31 14.19 11.31 15.49
N TRP A 32 15.09 10.86 14.64
CA TRP A 32 14.78 10.46 13.27
C TRP A 32 13.89 9.22 13.22
N GLY A 33 14.13 8.24 14.08
CA GLY A 33 13.30 7.04 14.17
C GLY A 33 11.88 7.33 14.68
N ASN A 34 11.69 8.30 15.58
CA ASN A 34 10.36 8.68 16.06
C ASN A 34 9.52 9.33 14.96
N LEU A 35 10.16 10.16 14.13
CA LEU A 35 9.50 10.80 12.99
C LEU A 35 9.01 9.75 11.97
N ARG A 36 9.84 8.75 11.67
CA ARG A 36 9.44 7.58 10.85
C ARG A 36 8.26 6.85 11.48
N ASN A 37 8.30 6.64 12.79
CA ASN A 37 7.27 5.90 13.51
C ASN A 37 5.90 6.63 13.47
N GLN A 38 5.90 7.96 13.60
CA GLN A 38 4.69 8.78 13.42
C GLN A 38 4.13 8.70 12.00
N VAL A 39 4.99 8.83 10.98
CA VAL A 39 4.55 8.73 9.57
C VAL A 39 3.93 7.35 9.32
N VAL A 40 4.60 6.28 9.75
CA VAL A 40 4.11 4.90 9.64
C VAL A 40 2.79 4.71 10.37
N CYS A 41 2.61 5.29 11.57
CA CYS A 41 1.34 5.24 12.31
C CYS A 41 0.19 5.86 11.53
N THR A 42 0.35 7.08 11.00
CA THR A 42 -0.70 7.75 10.21
C THR A 42 -1.08 6.98 8.95
N THR A 43 -0.13 6.23 8.39
CA THR A 43 -0.28 5.58 7.09
C THR A 43 -0.60 4.08 7.21
N TYR A 44 -0.58 3.51 8.42
CA TYR A 44 -0.94 2.11 8.70
C TYR A 44 -2.39 1.78 8.36
N PHE A 45 -3.29 2.76 8.46
CA PHE A 45 -4.68 2.61 8.01
C PHE A 45 -4.76 2.29 6.52
N ILE A 46 -4.00 3.04 5.70
CA ILE A 46 -3.90 2.84 4.24
C ILE A 46 -3.26 1.47 3.94
N CYS A 47 -2.24 1.10 4.71
CA CYS A 47 -1.59 -0.21 4.61
C CYS A 47 -2.56 -1.38 4.87
N GLY A 48 -3.42 -1.27 5.88
CA GLY A 48 -4.46 -2.27 6.12
C GLY A 48 -5.48 -2.36 4.98
N MET A 49 -5.86 -1.22 4.39
CA MET A 49 -6.79 -1.21 3.27
C MET A 49 -6.23 -1.88 2.01
N GLN A 50 -4.95 -1.65 1.66
CA GLN A 50 -4.34 -2.32 0.50
C GLN A 50 -4.28 -3.84 0.69
N GLU A 51 -3.90 -4.33 1.87
CA GLU A 51 -3.72 -5.77 2.13
C GLU A 51 -5.07 -6.51 2.05
N VAL A 52 -6.14 -5.89 2.55
CA VAL A 52 -7.51 -6.44 2.40
C VAL A 52 -7.92 -6.49 0.93
N LEU A 53 -7.61 -5.46 0.15
CA LEU A 53 -7.96 -5.41 -1.28
C LEU A 53 -7.17 -6.43 -2.10
N ILE A 54 -5.88 -6.62 -1.79
CA ILE A 54 -5.03 -7.66 -2.39
C ILE A 54 -5.57 -9.06 -2.02
N GLY A 55 -5.91 -9.29 -0.75
CA GLY A 55 -6.49 -10.56 -0.29
C GLY A 55 -7.82 -10.87 -0.99
N TYR A 56 -8.67 -9.87 -1.15
CA TYR A 56 -9.92 -9.99 -1.89
C TYR A 56 -9.70 -10.36 -3.36
N LEU A 57 -8.76 -9.71 -4.05
CA LEU A 57 -8.41 -10.01 -5.44
C LEU A 57 -7.80 -11.42 -5.60
N ARG A 58 -6.97 -11.85 -4.65
CA ARG A 58 -6.43 -13.22 -4.59
C ARG A 58 -7.53 -14.25 -4.39
N GLY A 59 -8.54 -13.95 -3.57
CA GLY A 59 -9.71 -14.80 -3.36
C GLY A 59 -10.60 -14.98 -4.61
N LEU A 60 -10.53 -14.05 -5.56
CA LEU A 60 -11.23 -14.13 -6.86
C LEU A 60 -10.42 -14.87 -7.95
N GLY A 61 -9.31 -15.52 -7.59
CA GLY A 61 -8.47 -16.29 -8.52
C GLY A 61 -7.42 -15.48 -9.30
N GLU A 62 -7.35 -14.16 -9.10
CA GLU A 62 -6.37 -13.29 -9.75
C GLU A 62 -5.26 -12.90 -8.77
N SER A 63 -4.33 -13.84 -8.53
CA SER A 63 -3.26 -13.65 -7.53
C SER A 63 -2.00 -13.00 -8.10
N LEU A 64 -1.71 -13.22 -9.38
CA LEU A 64 -0.47 -12.75 -10.03
C LEU A 64 -0.52 -11.27 -10.41
N LYS A 65 -1.63 -10.79 -10.99
CA LYS A 65 -1.79 -9.39 -11.41
C LYS A 65 -1.59 -8.38 -10.26
N PRO A 66 -2.29 -8.50 -9.11
CA PRO A 66 -2.08 -7.56 -8.00
C PRO A 66 -0.69 -7.69 -7.36
N ALA A 67 -0.07 -8.88 -7.38
CA ALA A 67 1.29 -9.07 -6.87
C ALA A 67 2.34 -8.34 -7.73
N LEU A 68 2.26 -8.48 -9.05
CA LEU A 68 3.17 -7.80 -9.98
C LEU A 68 3.01 -6.29 -9.91
N ILE A 69 1.77 -5.79 -9.91
CA ILE A 69 1.51 -4.35 -9.83
C ILE A 69 2.01 -3.77 -8.51
N SER A 70 1.81 -4.47 -7.40
CA SER A 70 2.36 -4.02 -6.11
C SER A 70 3.89 -4.00 -6.14
N LEU A 71 4.53 -5.02 -6.73
CA LEU A 71 5.99 -5.07 -6.85
C LEU A 71 6.54 -3.92 -7.72
N PHE A 72 5.96 -3.68 -8.91
CA PHE A 72 6.38 -2.59 -9.79
C PHE A 72 6.10 -1.22 -9.18
N CYS A 73 4.96 -1.02 -8.52
CA CYS A 73 4.65 0.26 -7.89
C CYS A 73 5.54 0.51 -6.67
N ILE A 74 5.75 -0.49 -5.79
CA ILE A 74 6.61 -0.31 -4.60
C ILE A 74 8.06 -0.12 -5.01
N CYS A 75 8.60 -1.07 -5.78
CA CYS A 75 10.02 -1.08 -6.09
C CYS A 75 10.36 -0.05 -7.15
N GLY A 76 9.56 0.04 -8.23
CA GLY A 76 9.79 1.00 -9.30
C GLY A 76 9.69 2.44 -8.83
N LEU A 77 8.67 2.78 -8.03
CA LEU A 77 8.53 4.14 -7.51
C LEU A 77 9.63 4.48 -6.49
N ARG A 78 10.00 3.55 -5.60
CA ARG A 78 11.09 3.77 -4.65
C ARG A 78 12.44 3.96 -5.34
N VAL A 79 12.73 3.13 -6.35
CA VAL A 79 13.95 3.26 -7.15
C VAL A 79 13.92 4.59 -7.90
N ALA A 80 12.84 4.90 -8.62
CA ALA A 80 12.70 6.17 -9.33
C ALA A 80 12.86 7.37 -8.37
N TRP A 81 12.29 7.31 -7.17
CA TRP A 81 12.42 8.36 -6.15
C TRP A 81 13.86 8.55 -5.69
N ILE A 82 14.59 7.46 -5.44
CA ILE A 82 16.00 7.54 -5.05
C ILE A 82 16.84 8.13 -6.18
N TYR A 83 16.60 7.72 -7.43
CA TYR A 83 17.37 8.21 -8.57
C TYR A 83 17.03 9.64 -8.99
N THR A 84 15.79 10.10 -8.76
CA THR A 84 15.35 11.44 -9.18
C THR A 84 15.37 12.45 -8.03
N ALA A 85 14.74 12.12 -6.90
CA ALA A 85 14.56 13.08 -5.82
C ALA A 85 15.83 13.31 -5.00
N VAL A 86 16.66 12.27 -4.77
CA VAL A 86 17.89 12.42 -3.98
C VAL A 86 18.90 13.38 -4.63
N PRO A 87 19.22 13.29 -5.94
CA PRO A 87 20.15 14.25 -6.55
C PRO A 87 19.57 15.68 -6.64
N ILE A 88 18.27 15.83 -6.91
CA ILE A 88 17.62 17.15 -6.95
C ILE A 88 17.62 17.81 -5.57
N PHE A 89 17.35 17.05 -4.50
CA PHE A 89 17.36 17.59 -3.14
C PHE A 89 18.77 17.86 -2.62
N ARG A 90 19.75 17.02 -2.95
CA ARG A 90 21.16 17.26 -2.59
C ARG A 90 21.70 18.55 -3.23
N ALA A 91 21.14 18.96 -4.37
CA ALA A 91 21.47 20.22 -5.03
C ALA A 91 20.73 21.44 -4.42
N ALA A 92 19.59 21.24 -3.74
CA ALA A 92 18.73 22.32 -3.25
C ALA A 92 18.78 22.55 -1.73
N TYR A 93 19.16 21.55 -0.91
CA TYR A 93 19.17 21.62 0.56
C TYR A 93 20.33 20.84 1.20
N SER A 94 20.78 21.28 2.39
CA SER A 94 21.84 20.68 3.21
C SER A 94 21.54 19.21 3.62
N GLU A 95 22.58 18.40 3.84
CA GLU A 95 22.55 16.93 4.06
C GLU A 95 21.46 16.42 5.01
N GLN A 96 21.07 17.21 6.03
CA GLN A 96 20.06 16.80 7.00
C GLN A 96 18.63 16.72 6.43
N ALA A 97 18.31 17.47 5.38
CA ALA A 97 16.97 17.49 4.78
C ALA A 97 16.66 16.24 3.94
N SER A 98 17.69 15.53 3.49
CA SER A 98 17.55 14.38 2.60
C SER A 98 16.85 13.18 3.25
N PHE A 99 16.97 13.03 4.58
CA PHE A 99 16.33 11.93 5.33
C PHE A 99 14.81 12.13 5.49
N SER A 100 14.36 13.33 5.84
CA SER A 100 12.94 13.67 5.94
C SER A 100 12.18 13.40 4.65
N PHE A 101 12.79 13.76 3.51
CA PHE A 101 12.18 13.61 2.20
C PHE A 101 12.06 12.15 1.77
N LEU A 102 12.97 11.29 2.24
CA LEU A 102 12.88 9.85 2.04
C LEU A 102 11.65 9.26 2.75
N TYR A 103 11.26 9.80 3.90
CA TYR A 103 10.08 9.35 4.63
C TYR A 103 8.77 9.72 3.94
N VAL A 104 8.73 10.82 3.18
CA VAL A 104 7.55 11.26 2.41
C VAL A 104 7.26 10.33 1.21
N CYS A 105 8.28 9.65 0.67
CA CYS A 105 8.10 8.65 -0.37
C CYS A 105 7.18 7.49 0.07
N TYR A 106 7.16 7.14 1.35
CA TYR A 106 6.35 6.03 1.88
C TYR A 106 4.83 6.26 1.76
N PRO A 107 4.24 7.36 2.27
CA PRO A 107 2.82 7.65 2.07
C PRO A 107 2.45 7.75 0.59
N ILE A 108 3.30 8.39 -0.23
CA ILE A 108 3.06 8.53 -1.66
C ILE A 108 2.99 7.15 -2.33
N THR A 109 3.94 6.27 -2.02
CA THR A 109 3.98 4.90 -2.55
C THR A 109 2.71 4.13 -2.19
N TRP A 110 2.23 4.23 -0.95
CA TRP A 110 1.03 3.52 -0.52
C TRP A 110 -0.26 4.07 -1.13
N ILE A 111 -0.35 5.39 -1.34
CA ILE A 111 -1.46 5.99 -2.08
C ILE A 111 -1.48 5.48 -3.53
N VAL A 112 -0.32 5.47 -4.20
CA VAL A 112 -0.20 5.00 -5.59
C VAL A 112 -0.63 3.53 -5.71
N ILE A 113 -0.20 2.67 -4.77
CA ILE A 113 -0.60 1.26 -4.75
C ILE A 113 -2.09 1.10 -4.53
N LEU A 114 -2.66 1.83 -3.55
CA LEU A 114 -4.09 1.75 -3.27
C LEU A 114 -4.92 2.15 -4.49
N VAL A 115 -4.51 3.21 -5.20
CA VAL A 115 -5.13 3.64 -6.46
C VAL A 115 -4.97 2.56 -7.54
N ALA A 116 -3.78 2.01 -7.73
CA ALA A 116 -3.53 0.97 -8.73
C ALA A 116 -4.37 -0.29 -8.48
N LEU A 117 -4.45 -0.75 -7.23
CA LEU A 117 -5.27 -1.89 -6.83
C LEU A 117 -6.76 -1.59 -6.97
N TYR A 118 -7.21 -0.37 -6.68
CA TYR A 118 -8.59 0.05 -6.89
C TYR A 118 -9.00 -0.02 -8.37
N PHE A 119 -8.12 0.42 -9.28
CA PHE A 119 -8.35 0.27 -10.71
C PHE A 119 -8.42 -1.19 -11.15
N LEU A 120 -7.54 -2.06 -10.64
CA LEU A 120 -7.61 -3.50 -10.89
C LEU A 120 -8.92 -4.11 -10.40
N TYR A 121 -9.35 -3.75 -9.19
CA TYR A 121 -10.63 -4.19 -8.63
C TYR A 121 -11.80 -3.78 -9.54
N LYS A 122 -11.82 -2.54 -10.02
CA LYS A 122 -12.86 -2.06 -10.93
C LYS A 122 -12.86 -2.83 -12.26
N HIS A 123 -11.68 -3.14 -12.80
CA HIS A 123 -11.56 -3.93 -14.02
C HIS A 123 -12.09 -5.35 -13.81
N LYS A 124 -11.66 -6.02 -12.74
CA LYS A 124 -12.08 -7.40 -12.46
C LYS A 124 -13.55 -7.52 -12.14
N LYS A 125 -14.13 -6.55 -11.43
CA LYS A 125 -15.57 -6.47 -11.18
C LYS A 125 -16.39 -6.37 -12.48
N LYS A 126 -15.85 -5.72 -13.52
CA LYS A 126 -16.51 -5.67 -14.84
C LYS A 126 -16.41 -7.01 -15.57
N GLU A 127 -15.26 -7.67 -15.52
CA GLU A 127 -15.09 -9.01 -16.12
C GLU A 127 -16.06 -10.02 -15.50
N LEU A 128 -16.12 -10.10 -14.17
CA LEU A 128 -17.01 -11.02 -13.45
C LEU A 128 -18.49 -10.79 -13.78
N LYS A 129 -18.92 -9.53 -13.95
CA LYS A 129 -20.29 -9.21 -14.36
C LYS A 129 -20.62 -9.69 -15.78
N LYS A 130 -19.64 -9.66 -16.70
CA LYS A 130 -19.83 -10.16 -18.07
C LYS A 130 -19.92 -11.68 -18.08
N GLU A 131 -19.02 -12.35 -17.36
CA GLU A 131 -19.03 -13.82 -17.23
C GLU A 131 -20.36 -14.32 -16.65
N GLN A 132 -20.88 -13.65 -15.62
CA GLN A 132 -22.18 -13.98 -15.03
C GLN A 132 -23.33 -13.81 -16.04
N ALA A 133 -23.36 -12.70 -16.78
CA ALA A 133 -24.39 -12.45 -17.79
C ALA A 133 -24.34 -13.47 -18.94
N GLU A 134 -23.14 -13.89 -19.37
CA GLU A 134 -22.97 -14.93 -20.39
C GLU A 134 -23.42 -16.31 -19.88
N PHE A 135 -23.14 -16.64 -18.61
CA PHE A 135 -23.59 -17.88 -17.97
C PHE A 135 -25.13 -17.93 -17.84
N ASP A 136 -25.73 -16.82 -17.38
CA ASP A 136 -27.18 -16.71 -17.25
C ASP A 136 -27.88 -16.82 -18.63
N GLN A 137 -27.32 -16.18 -19.66
CA GLN A 137 -27.82 -16.28 -21.04
C GLN A 137 -27.77 -17.71 -21.58
N LYS A 138 -26.66 -18.43 -21.34
CA LYS A 138 -26.51 -19.85 -21.75
C LYS A 138 -27.53 -20.75 -21.06
N ASN A 139 -27.77 -20.55 -19.76
CA ASN A 139 -28.78 -21.31 -19.02
C ASN A 139 -30.20 -21.06 -19.55
N ILE A 140 -30.56 -19.81 -19.84
CA ILE A 140 -31.87 -19.48 -20.42
C ILE A 140 -32.05 -20.16 -21.79
N THR A 141 -31.01 -20.11 -22.63
CA THR A 141 -31.06 -20.71 -23.98
C THR A 141 -31.19 -22.23 -23.91
N ALA A 142 -30.45 -22.88 -23.01
CA ALA A 142 -30.51 -24.33 -22.80
C ALA A 142 -31.91 -24.79 -22.30
N LEU A 143 -32.56 -24.01 -21.43
CA LEU A 143 -33.91 -24.30 -20.97
C LEU A 143 -34.94 -24.20 -22.12
N SER A 144 -34.84 -23.17 -22.96
CA SER A 144 -35.75 -23.00 -24.11
C SER A 144 -35.61 -24.04 -25.22
N SER A 145 -34.51 -24.80 -25.25
CA SER A 145 -34.29 -25.88 -26.23
C SER A 145 -34.80 -27.25 -25.78
N VAL A 146 -35.27 -27.37 -24.53
CA VAL A 146 -35.80 -28.63 -23.96
C VAL A 146 -37.33 -28.66 -23.94
N GLU A 147 -38.00 -27.49 -24.04
CA GLU A 147 -39.44 -27.33 -24.27
C GLU A 147 -39.80 -27.45 -25.76
#